data_AF-A0AAP6CU87-F1
#
_entry.id   AF-A0AAP6CU87-F1
#
_cell.length_a   1.000
_cell.length_b   1.000
_cell.length_c   1.000
_cell.angle_alpha   90.00
_cell.angle_beta   90.00
_cell.angle_gamma   90.00
#
_symmetry.space_group_name_H-M   'P 1'
#
loop_
_entity.id
_entity.type
_entity.pdbx_description
1 polymer ?
#
loop_
_entity_poly.entity_id
_entity_poly.type
_entity_poly.pdbx_seq_one_letter_code
_entity_poly.pdbx_strand_id
1 'polypeptide(L)'
;MTNSKPTLKTRFRYIFLGKLPLERKYRPKIIEYFYLFIGNFVISTFWVLVLLAFGKYEWKISQNWSLILSNEFSSYFWKFIISISITAWVVNIFLCIHLIYILSKTEDYKWVVFLSIFTNVFPFFSFFSLIISVFGFYKHKIVFK
;
A
#
# COMPACT_ATOMS: atom_id res chain seq x y z
N MET A 1 14.83 24.04 23.87
CA MET A 1 15.04 23.66 22.45
C MET A 1 15.49 24.90 21.70
N THR A 2 16.55 24.83 20.89
CA THR A 2 17.07 25.98 20.13
C THR A 2 16.23 26.23 18.88
N ASN A 3 15.86 27.49 18.63
CA ASN A 3 14.99 27.90 17.51
C ASN A 3 15.75 28.05 16.17
N SER A 4 16.56 27.05 15.80
CA SER A 4 17.19 27.00 14.48
C SER A 4 16.15 26.62 13.41
N LYS A 5 15.91 27.53 12.45
CA LYS A 5 15.03 27.25 11.30
C LYS A 5 15.60 26.05 10.51
N PRO A 6 14.82 25.02 10.16
CA PRO A 6 15.33 23.86 9.45
C PRO A 6 15.84 24.26 8.06
N THR A 7 17.02 23.75 7.71
CA THR A 7 17.69 23.96 6.41
C THR A 7 16.86 23.39 5.26
N LEU A 8 17.09 23.86 4.04
CA LEU A 8 16.35 23.40 2.85
C LEU A 8 16.38 21.88 2.68
N LYS A 9 17.54 21.24 2.90
CA LYS A 9 17.69 19.77 2.90
C LYS A 9 16.74 19.08 3.89
N THR A 10 16.60 19.62 5.10
CA THR A 10 15.68 19.10 6.13
C THR A 10 14.22 19.36 5.76
N ARG A 11 13.89 20.48 5.10
CA ARG A 11 12.53 20.76 4.62
C ARG A 11 12.10 19.80 3.51
N PHE A 12 12.94 19.57 2.50
CA PHE A 12 12.65 18.58 1.45
C PHE A 12 12.55 17.16 2.03
N ARG A 13 13.41 16.80 3.00
CA ARG A 13 13.27 15.54 3.76
C ARG A 13 11.90 15.44 4.44
N TYR A 14 11.43 16.51 5.08
CA TYR A 14 10.12 16.51 5.75
C TYR A 14 8.93 16.37 4.81
N ILE A 15 9.06 16.78 3.55
CA ILE A 15 8.01 16.64 2.52
C ILE A 15 7.98 15.20 1.97
N PHE A 16 9.14 14.62 1.63
CA PHE A 16 9.20 13.33 0.92
C PHE A 16 9.42 12.09 1.81
N LEU A 17 10.05 12.26 2.99
CA LEU A 17 10.44 11.17 3.91
C LEU A 17 9.99 11.43 5.37
N GLY A 18 9.21 12.49 5.58
CA GLY A 18 8.80 12.94 6.91
C GLY A 18 9.98 13.32 7.83
N LYS A 19 9.69 13.41 9.14
CA LYS A 19 10.73 13.67 10.15
C LYS A 19 11.42 12.36 10.59
N LEU A 20 12.60 12.43 11.19
CA LEU A 20 13.20 11.23 11.80
C LEU A 20 12.37 10.74 13.00
N PRO A 21 12.45 9.46 13.43
CA PRO A 21 11.69 8.95 14.57
C PRO A 21 11.85 9.77 15.85
N LEU A 22 13.08 10.23 16.14
CA LEU A 22 13.41 11.08 17.29
C LEU A 22 12.93 12.54 17.16
N GLU A 23 12.41 12.94 15.99
CA GLU A 23 11.91 14.29 15.68
C GLU A 23 10.38 14.36 15.59
N ARG A 24 9.66 13.22 15.75
CA ARG A 24 8.19 13.15 15.66
C ARG A 24 7.54 13.25 17.05
N LYS A 25 6.59 14.16 17.21
CA LYS A 25 5.79 14.35 18.45
C LYS A 25 4.58 13.40 18.53
N TYR A 26 4.23 12.74 17.43
CA TYR A 26 3.11 11.81 17.31
C TYR A 26 3.56 10.52 16.63
N ARG A 27 2.89 9.41 16.96
CA ARG A 27 3.28 8.05 16.58
C ARG A 27 2.95 7.82 15.10
N PRO A 28 3.94 7.72 14.18
CA PRO A 28 3.67 7.81 12.75
C PRO A 28 2.95 6.58 12.20
N LYS A 29 3.52 5.38 12.36
CA LYS A 29 3.21 4.15 11.61
C LYS A 29 1.72 3.81 11.47
N ILE A 30 0.91 4.23 12.44
CA ILE A 30 -0.56 4.12 12.44
C ILE A 30 -1.16 4.76 11.17
N ILE A 31 -0.62 5.91 10.74
CA ILE A 31 -1.03 6.67 9.56
C ILE A 31 -0.57 5.96 8.28
N GLU A 32 0.70 5.52 8.20
CA GLU A 32 1.17 4.78 7.03
C GLU A 32 0.41 3.43 6.88
N TYR A 33 0.11 2.72 7.96
CA TYR A 33 -0.74 1.52 7.94
C TYR A 33 -2.19 1.79 7.52
N PHE A 34 -2.77 2.93 7.93
CA PHE A 34 -4.12 3.33 7.50
C PHE A 34 -4.18 3.63 6.00
N TYR A 35 -3.19 4.34 5.44
CA TYR A 35 -3.11 4.57 4.01
C TYR A 35 -2.82 3.29 3.22
N LEU A 36 -1.95 2.39 3.71
CA LEU A 36 -1.74 1.08 3.10
C LEU A 36 -3.02 0.24 3.10
N PHE A 37 -3.83 0.28 4.16
CA PHE A 37 -5.14 -0.37 4.18
C PHE A 37 -6.06 0.17 3.07
N ILE A 38 -6.17 1.50 2.93
CA ILE A 38 -7.00 2.12 1.87
C ILE A 38 -6.48 1.74 0.47
N GLY A 39 -5.18 1.84 0.22
CA GLY A 39 -4.59 1.49 -1.08
C GLY A 39 -4.79 0.01 -1.43
N ASN A 40 -4.62 -0.90 -0.45
CA ASN A 40 -4.92 -2.32 -0.66
C ASN A 40 -6.40 -2.60 -0.85
N PHE A 41 -7.31 -1.85 -0.21
CA PHE A 41 -8.75 -2.03 -0.40
C PHE A 41 -9.16 -1.71 -1.84
N VAL A 42 -8.60 -0.66 -2.44
CA VAL A 42 -8.77 -0.33 -3.86
C VAL A 42 -8.24 -1.46 -4.76
N ILE A 43 -7.03 -1.94 -4.51
CA ILE A 43 -6.40 -3.01 -5.30
C ILE A 43 -7.16 -4.34 -5.17
N SER A 44 -7.60 -4.71 -3.97
CA SER A 44 -8.44 -5.90 -3.74
C SER A 44 -9.79 -5.78 -4.42
N THR A 45 -10.41 -4.59 -4.43
CA THR A 45 -11.67 -4.33 -5.17
C THR A 45 -11.48 -4.56 -6.67
N PHE A 46 -10.36 -4.11 -7.24
CA PHE A 46 -10.01 -4.42 -8.63
C PHE A 46 -9.86 -5.93 -8.88
N TRP A 47 -9.19 -6.67 -7.99
CA TRP A 47 -9.11 -8.13 -8.13
C TRP A 47 -10.47 -8.83 -8.02
N VAL A 48 -11.39 -8.38 -7.17
CA VAL A 48 -12.78 -8.88 -7.15
C VAL A 48 -13.46 -8.64 -8.50
N LEU A 49 -13.37 -7.42 -9.04
CA LEU A 49 -13.96 -7.11 -10.35
C LEU A 49 -13.35 -7.98 -11.46
N VAL A 50 -12.03 -8.16 -11.48
CA VAL A 50 -11.34 -9.01 -12.47
C VAL A 50 -11.81 -10.47 -12.37
N LEU A 51 -11.92 -11.03 -11.16
CA LEU A 51 -12.45 -12.38 -10.94
C LEU A 51 -13.92 -12.50 -11.38
N LEU A 52 -14.75 -11.48 -11.11
CA LEU A 52 -16.14 -11.44 -11.57
C LEU A 52 -16.24 -11.35 -13.11
N ALA A 53 -15.36 -10.61 -13.77
CA ALA A 53 -15.31 -10.53 -15.23
C ALA A 53 -14.95 -11.89 -15.84
N PHE A 54 -13.91 -12.54 -15.30
CA PHE A 54 -13.52 -13.90 -15.66
C PHE A 54 -14.61 -14.95 -15.36
N GLY A 55 -15.43 -14.73 -14.32
CA GLY A 55 -16.58 -15.57 -13.97
C GLY A 55 -17.78 -15.48 -14.93
N LYS A 56 -17.81 -14.50 -15.85
CA LYS A 56 -18.88 -14.38 -16.87
C LYS A 56 -18.79 -15.42 -17.99
N TYR A 57 -17.62 -16.02 -18.21
CA TYR A 57 -17.33 -16.78 -19.43
C TYR A 57 -17.24 -18.28 -19.17
N GLU A 58 -17.76 -19.08 -20.11
CA GLU A 58 -17.55 -20.54 -20.11
C GLU A 58 -16.14 -20.88 -20.61
N TRP A 59 -15.29 -21.38 -19.72
CA TRP A 59 -13.87 -21.62 -19.96
C TRP A 59 -13.58 -22.80 -20.91
N LYS A 60 -13.76 -22.58 -22.20
CA LYS A 60 -13.51 -23.55 -23.29
C LYS A 60 -12.16 -23.32 -23.96
N ILE A 61 -11.39 -24.40 -24.14
CA ILE A 61 -10.05 -24.39 -24.73
C ILE A 61 -10.04 -23.89 -26.19
N SER A 62 -11.15 -24.07 -26.92
CA SER A 62 -11.30 -23.65 -28.32
C SER A 62 -11.55 -22.15 -28.54
N GLN A 63 -11.70 -21.35 -27.47
CA GLN A 63 -11.98 -19.92 -27.59
C GLN A 63 -10.69 -19.09 -27.65
N ASN A 64 -10.69 -18.03 -28.47
CA ASN A 64 -9.57 -17.08 -28.51
C ASN A 64 -9.66 -16.07 -27.34
N TRP A 65 -9.18 -16.50 -26.18
CA TRP A 65 -9.16 -15.71 -24.95
C TRP A 65 -8.46 -14.35 -25.09
N SER A 66 -7.44 -14.24 -25.96
CA SER A 66 -6.76 -12.96 -26.19
C SER A 66 -7.68 -11.90 -26.79
N LEU A 67 -8.61 -12.30 -27.67
CA LEU A 67 -9.61 -11.42 -28.28
C LEU A 67 -10.73 -11.08 -27.29
N ILE A 68 -11.20 -12.07 -26.53
CA ILE A 68 -12.27 -11.88 -25.53
C ILE A 68 -11.82 -10.88 -24.45
N LEU A 69 -10.61 -11.07 -23.91
CA LEU A 69 -10.08 -10.21 -22.84
C LEU A 69 -9.67 -8.83 -23.35
N SER A 70 -9.09 -8.72 -24.55
CA SER A 70 -8.80 -7.40 -25.11
C SER A 70 -10.07 -6.58 -25.38
N ASN A 71 -11.17 -7.23 -25.80
CA ASN A 71 -12.47 -6.57 -25.94
C ASN A 71 -13.05 -6.12 -24.60
N GLU A 72 -13.11 -6.97 -23.57
CA GLU A 72 -13.62 -6.60 -22.24
C GLU A 72 -12.82 -5.43 -21.64
N PHE A 73 -11.48 -5.56 -21.56
CA PHE A 73 -10.59 -4.52 -21.02
C PHE A 73 -10.45 -3.28 -21.93
N SER A 74 -10.99 -3.27 -23.14
CA SER A 74 -10.96 -2.10 -24.04
C SER A 74 -11.80 -0.91 -23.54
N SER A 75 -12.80 -1.17 -22.70
CA SER A 75 -13.77 -0.15 -22.29
C SER A 75 -13.17 0.91 -21.34
N TYR A 76 -13.76 2.11 -21.33
CA TYR A 76 -13.32 3.20 -20.46
C TYR A 76 -13.42 2.87 -18.96
N PHE A 77 -14.41 2.07 -18.56
CA PHE A 77 -14.55 1.59 -17.19
C PHE A 77 -13.31 0.80 -16.74
N TRP A 78 -12.90 -0.21 -17.52
CA TRP A 78 -11.73 -1.02 -17.19
C TRP A 78 -10.44 -0.21 -17.19
N LYS A 79 -10.25 0.67 -18.18
CA LYS A 79 -9.10 1.61 -18.23
C LYS A 79 -9.02 2.50 -16.99
N PHE A 80 -10.15 3.04 -16.53
CA PHE A 80 -10.24 3.88 -15.34
C PHE A 80 -9.90 3.11 -14.04
N ILE A 81 -10.51 1.94 -13.84
CA ILE A 81 -10.25 1.09 -12.67
C ILE A 81 -8.78 0.62 -12.63
N ILE A 82 -8.21 0.23 -13.78
CA ILE A 82 -6.79 -0.15 -13.89
C ILE A 82 -5.89 1.04 -13.53
N SER A 83 -6.17 2.24 -14.07
CA SER A 83 -5.40 3.46 -13.77
C SER A 83 -5.40 3.81 -12.28
N ILE A 84 -6.56 3.77 -11.63
CA ILE A 84 -6.70 3.98 -10.18
C ILE A 84 -5.94 2.91 -9.38
N SER A 85 -6.02 1.64 -9.79
CA SER A 85 -5.36 0.53 -9.08
C SER A 85 -3.83 0.59 -9.18
N ILE A 86 -3.30 0.95 -10.35
CA ILE A 86 -1.86 1.22 -10.53
C ILE A 86 -1.43 2.43 -9.67
N THR A 87 -2.23 3.49 -9.63
CA THR A 87 -1.95 4.69 -8.82
C THR A 87 -1.92 4.35 -7.32
N ALA A 88 -2.88 3.57 -6.83
CA ALA A 88 -2.91 3.09 -5.44
C ALA A 88 -1.70 2.21 -5.11
N TRP A 89 -1.27 1.33 -6.03
CA TRP A 89 -0.08 0.50 -5.85
C TRP A 89 1.21 1.33 -5.79
N VAL A 90 1.37 2.33 -6.67
CA VAL A 90 2.51 3.27 -6.64
C VAL A 90 2.55 4.05 -5.32
N VAL A 91 1.40 4.52 -4.81
CA VAL A 91 1.32 5.16 -3.49
C VAL A 91 1.71 4.20 -2.37
N ASN A 92 1.27 2.94 -2.42
CA ASN A 92 1.67 1.91 -1.45
C ASN A 92 3.19 1.65 -1.46
N ILE A 93 3.85 1.65 -2.63
CA ILE A 93 5.32 1.54 -2.72
C ILE A 93 6.01 2.69 -1.96
N PHE A 94 5.57 3.94 -2.15
CA PHE A 94 6.12 5.08 -1.41
C PHE A 94 5.89 4.96 0.10
N LEU A 95 4.71 4.49 0.53
CA LEU A 95 4.41 4.23 1.94
C LEU A 95 5.27 3.11 2.52
N CYS A 96 5.58 2.06 1.76
CA CYS A 96 6.52 1.01 2.15
C CYS A 96 7.95 1.53 2.32
N ILE A 97 8.43 2.39 1.41
CA ILE A 97 9.72 3.08 1.54
C ILE A 97 9.75 3.95 2.82
N HIS A 98 8.67 4.67 3.10
CA HIS A 98 8.54 5.47 4.32
C HIS A 98 8.51 4.60 5.59
N LEU A 99 7.82 3.45 5.58
CA LEU A 99 7.85 2.48 6.68
C LEU A 99 9.26 1.91 6.94
N ILE A 100 10.05 1.63 5.90
CA ILE A 100 11.47 1.24 6.03
C ILE A 100 12.26 2.39 6.68
N TYR A 101 12.06 3.63 6.24
CA TYR A 101 12.74 4.81 6.78
C TYR A 101 12.42 5.08 8.26
N ILE A 102 11.21 4.73 8.70
CA ILE A 102 10.75 4.86 10.09
C ILE A 102 11.07 3.58 10.93
N LEU A 103 11.70 2.55 10.35
CA LEU A 103 11.97 1.30 11.07
C LEU A 103 13.09 1.47 12.11
N SER A 104 12.73 1.91 13.32
CA SER A 104 13.67 1.98 14.44
C SER A 104 14.25 0.61 14.77
N LYS A 105 15.57 0.55 15.03
CA LYS A 105 16.23 -0.65 15.54
C LYS A 105 15.69 -1.11 16.90
N THR A 106 15.02 -0.22 17.66
CA THR A 106 14.50 -0.49 19.01
C THR A 106 13.03 -0.93 19.09
N GLU A 107 12.29 -1.00 17.99
CA GLU A 107 10.87 -1.40 18.04
C GLU A 107 10.65 -2.91 18.07
N ASP A 108 9.64 -3.34 18.80
CA ASP A 108 9.04 -4.67 18.71
C ASP A 108 8.27 -4.86 17.39
N TYR A 109 7.94 -6.11 17.07
CA TYR A 109 7.09 -6.50 15.92
C TYR A 109 7.60 -6.04 14.53
N LYS A 110 8.92 -5.76 14.37
CA LYS A 110 9.53 -5.40 13.07
C LYS A 110 9.17 -6.33 11.90
N TRP A 111 8.94 -7.62 12.18
CA TRP A 111 8.50 -8.60 11.18
C TRP A 111 7.18 -8.21 10.50
N VAL A 112 6.27 -7.51 11.19
CA VAL A 112 5.03 -6.99 10.61
C VAL A 112 5.33 -5.96 9.54
N VAL A 113 6.33 -5.08 9.76
CA VAL A 113 6.76 -4.09 8.76
C VAL A 113 7.31 -4.79 7.52
N PHE A 114 8.20 -5.78 7.69
CA PHE A 114 8.73 -6.56 6.56
C PHE A 114 7.64 -7.33 5.79
N LEU A 115 6.70 -7.97 6.49
CA LEU A 115 5.57 -8.68 5.89
C LEU A 115 4.60 -7.73 5.15
N SER A 116 4.43 -6.51 5.66
CA SER A 116 3.66 -5.46 5.00
C SER A 116 4.31 -5.01 3.70
N ILE A 117 5.62 -4.79 3.71
CA ILE A 117 6.38 -4.43 2.50
C ILE A 117 6.26 -5.56 1.45
N PHE A 118 6.52 -6.81 1.85
CA PHE A 118 6.45 -7.97 0.95
C PHE A 118 5.07 -8.11 0.29
N THR A 119 3.97 -7.97 1.06
CA THR A 119 2.60 -8.08 0.53
C THR A 119 2.13 -6.85 -0.26
N ASN A 120 2.81 -5.71 -0.18
CA ASN A 120 2.53 -4.53 -1.02
C ASN A 120 3.34 -4.50 -2.33
N VAL A 121 4.55 -5.08 -2.34
CA VAL A 121 5.35 -5.22 -3.57
C VAL A 121 4.58 -6.01 -4.64
N PHE A 122 3.87 -7.06 -4.24
CA PHE A 122 3.05 -7.89 -5.14
C PHE A 122 1.55 -7.61 -4.92
N PRO A 123 0.88 -6.81 -5.79
CA PRO A 123 -0.49 -6.33 -5.53
C PRO A 123 -1.55 -7.45 -5.51
N PHE A 124 -1.23 -8.64 -5.98
CA PHE A 124 -2.06 -9.84 -5.84
C PHE A 124 -2.29 -10.24 -4.37
N PHE A 125 -1.33 -9.97 -3.47
CA PHE A 125 -1.48 -10.24 -2.03
C PHE A 125 -2.20 -9.13 -1.25
N SER A 126 -2.85 -8.18 -1.93
CA SER A 126 -3.55 -7.05 -1.30
C SER A 126 -4.54 -7.47 -0.21
N PHE A 127 -5.29 -8.57 -0.40
CA PHE A 127 -6.17 -9.15 0.62
C PHE A 127 -5.45 -9.54 1.92
N PHE A 128 -4.29 -10.18 1.83
CA PHE A 128 -3.46 -10.47 3.00
C PHE A 128 -2.90 -9.18 3.59
N SER A 129 -2.51 -8.22 2.74
CA SER A 129 -1.98 -6.92 3.17
C SER A 129 -3.00 -6.07 3.93
N LEU A 130 -4.30 -6.20 3.67
CA LEU A 130 -5.37 -5.62 4.50
C LEU A 130 -5.30 -6.15 5.94
N ILE A 131 -5.24 -7.48 6.10
CA ILE A 131 -5.16 -8.15 7.41
C ILE A 131 -3.88 -7.72 8.15
N ILE A 132 -2.74 -7.70 7.44
CA ILE A 132 -1.45 -7.29 8.00
C ILE A 132 -1.46 -5.80 8.39
N SER A 133 -2.11 -4.93 7.62
CA SER A 133 -2.23 -3.50 7.95
C SER A 133 -3.07 -3.26 9.21
N VAL A 134 -4.17 -4.00 9.38
CA VAL A 134 -4.97 -3.99 10.63
C VAL A 134 -4.17 -4.51 11.82
N PHE A 135 -3.39 -5.59 11.63
CA PHE A 135 -2.53 -6.13 12.68
C PHE A 135 -1.40 -5.16 13.06
N GLY A 136 -0.78 -4.48 12.08
CA GLY A 136 0.22 -3.44 12.28
C GLY A 136 -0.33 -2.23 13.05
N PHE A 137 -1.52 -1.76 12.67
CA PHE A 137 -2.26 -0.72 13.39
C PHE A 137 -2.50 -1.11 14.86
N TYR A 138 -2.97 -2.33 15.12
CA TYR A 138 -3.23 -2.81 16.49
C TYR A 138 -1.95 -3.00 17.31
N LYS A 139 -0.92 -3.65 16.75
CA LYS A 139 0.34 -3.93 17.49
C LYS A 139 1.16 -2.67 17.75
N HIS A 140 1.35 -1.78 16.78
CA HIS A 140 2.13 -0.56 17.02
C HIS A 140 1.42 0.47 17.91
N LYS A 141 0.10 0.34 18.13
CA LYS A 141 -0.63 1.06 19.19
C LYS A 141 -0.21 0.62 20.61
N ILE A 142 0.17 -0.65 20.80
CA ILE A 142 0.42 -1.27 22.12
C ILE A 142 1.86 -1.06 22.62
N VAL A 143 2.84 -0.80 21.74
CA VAL A 143 4.26 -0.57 22.10
C VAL A 143 4.47 0.77 22.85
N PHE A 144 3.40 1.41 23.33
CA PHE A 144 3.43 2.61 24.18
C PHE A 144 2.91 2.27 25.58
N LYS A 145 3.88 1.97 26.45
CA LYS A 145 3.84 2.30 27.88
C LYS A 145 4.80 3.47 28.10
#